data_AF-A0A4R6LKD9-F1
#
_entry.id   AF-A0A4R6LKD9-F1
#
_cell.length_a   1.000
_cell.length_b   1.000
_cell.length_c   1.000
_cell.angle_alpha   90.00
_cell.angle_beta   90.00
_cell.angle_gamma   90.00
#
_symmetry.space_group_name_H-M   'P 1'
#
loop_
_entity.id
_entity.type
_entity.pdbx_description
1 polymer ?
#
loop_
_entity_poly.entity_id
_entity_poly.type
_entity_poly.pdbx_seq_one_letter_code
_entity_poly.pdbx_strand_id
1 'polypeptide(L)'
;METAQPKKRVLAIDFARGTSVILMMMVHTMLIYGTIATQTNTVLGEIILWLGRGTTMFLVSMGISFVLSRRQSFLAVCKRALYILAVGYGMNILKFLVPEFIFGGLPEAFVSAYGLKSGTLETGIFFLLLGDILQLAGITLFIMGLIDHFSKSKYIPLIVALLITSISKELSGFRVGIAGLDYICDLFFSNQFNVYFPVFPWSAFILIGMFLGRWYKELNENQDLFFKKMLLVGLAFIAVGGFLNFSNPEYHFGDYYHLGPGGSILLLGTNLVLYWLTNIIVNLFKEDNPVFTLLTFCSKHVTSLYVIQWVLINWGMYVLGFWEHDQWIVLGLFPVVIATSLSIQLAYNEIKIVLSQKSKVESLRNLKSPI
;
A
#
# COMPACT_ATOMS: atom_id res chain seq x y z
N MET A 1 -23.39 31.40 0.96
CA MET A 1 -22.59 30.18 0.75
C MET A 1 -21.17 30.61 0.44
N GLU A 2 -20.28 30.57 1.44
CA GLU A 2 -18.86 30.79 1.22
C GLU A 2 -18.33 29.69 0.29
N THR A 3 -17.88 30.08 -0.89
CA THR A 3 -17.21 29.21 -1.84
C THR A 3 -15.86 28.81 -1.23
N ALA A 4 -15.85 27.68 -0.53
CA ALA A 4 -14.63 27.09 0.02
C ALA A 4 -13.57 26.98 -1.08
N GLN A 5 -12.49 27.76 -0.97
CA GLN A 5 -11.39 27.73 -1.92
C GLN A 5 -10.86 26.29 -2.06
N PRO A 6 -10.48 25.85 -3.27
CA PRO A 6 -9.89 24.53 -3.47
C PRO A 6 -8.58 24.45 -2.68
N LYS A 7 -8.61 23.77 -1.54
CA LYS A 7 -7.45 23.54 -0.68
C LYS A 7 -6.27 22.99 -1.51
N LYS A 8 -5.14 23.72 -1.50
CA LYS A 8 -3.95 23.41 -2.28
C LYS A 8 -3.42 22.02 -1.90
N ARG A 9 -3.31 21.11 -2.87
CA ARG A 9 -2.76 19.77 -2.65
C ARG A 9 -1.27 19.90 -2.31
N VAL A 10 -0.76 19.03 -1.43
CA VAL A 10 0.69 18.98 -1.14
C VAL A 10 1.34 18.11 -2.20
N LEU A 11 1.91 18.75 -3.22
CA LEU A 11 2.43 18.08 -4.42
C LEU A 11 3.48 17.01 -4.07
N ALA A 12 4.34 17.25 -3.08
CA ALA A 12 5.32 16.26 -2.62
C ALA A 12 4.70 14.97 -2.07
N ILE A 13 3.55 15.05 -1.40
CA ILE A 13 2.83 13.87 -0.93
C ILE A 13 2.19 13.13 -2.10
N ASP A 14 1.61 13.87 -3.05
CA ASP A 14 1.04 13.25 -4.25
C ASP A 14 2.11 12.59 -5.13
N PHE A 15 3.27 13.22 -5.27
CA PHE A 15 4.44 12.70 -5.97
C PHE A 15 4.94 11.41 -5.30
N ALA A 16 5.22 11.44 -4.00
CA ALA A 16 5.68 10.26 -3.24
C ALA A 16 4.70 9.08 -3.40
N ARG A 17 3.40 9.33 -3.26
CA ARG A 17 2.36 8.30 -3.43
C ARG A 17 2.31 7.77 -4.87
N GLY A 18 2.42 8.64 -5.87
CA GLY A 18 2.44 8.26 -7.29
C GLY A 18 3.65 7.42 -7.65
N THR A 19 4.83 7.83 -7.18
CA THR A 19 6.09 7.08 -7.38
C THR A 19 6.00 5.71 -6.74
N SER A 20 5.45 5.61 -5.52
CA SER A 20 5.26 4.32 -4.84
C SER A 20 4.44 3.32 -5.67
N VAL A 21 3.42 3.78 -6.41
CA VAL A 21 2.61 2.91 -7.28
C VAL A 21 3.44 2.31 -8.42
N ILE A 22 4.29 3.12 -9.07
CA ILE A 22 5.15 2.65 -10.15
C ILE A 22 6.25 1.71 -9.62
N LEU A 23 6.90 2.08 -8.51
CA LEU A 23 7.94 1.25 -7.90
C LEU A 23 7.39 -0.13 -7.50
N MET A 24 6.18 -0.16 -6.95
CA MET A 24 5.50 -1.38 -6.56
C MET A 24 5.22 -2.32 -7.75
N MET A 25 4.88 -1.80 -8.93
CA MET A 25 4.74 -2.62 -10.14
C MET A 25 6.05 -3.34 -10.48
N MET A 26 7.18 -2.65 -10.37
CA MET A 26 8.51 -3.24 -10.60
C MET A 26 8.84 -4.31 -9.54
N VAL A 27 8.55 -4.02 -8.26
CA VAL A 27 8.77 -4.97 -7.17
C VAL A 27 7.96 -6.25 -7.37
N HIS A 28 6.67 -6.15 -7.69
CA HIS A 28 5.83 -7.33 -7.89
C HIS A 28 6.19 -8.09 -9.18
N THR A 29 6.66 -7.39 -10.22
CA THR A 29 7.16 -8.04 -11.45
C THR A 29 8.40 -8.88 -11.13
N MET A 30 9.36 -8.33 -10.38
CA MET A 30 10.54 -9.06 -9.91
C MET A 30 10.17 -10.24 -9.02
N LEU A 31 9.25 -10.04 -8.07
CA LEU A 31 8.82 -11.05 -7.10
C LEU A 31 8.18 -12.27 -7.77
N ILE A 32 7.42 -12.08 -8.84
CA ILE A 32 6.66 -13.15 -9.50
C ILE A 32 7.47 -13.80 -10.62
N TYR A 33 8.18 -13.02 -11.44
CA TYR A 33 8.83 -13.55 -12.64
C TYR A 33 10.32 -13.85 -12.46
N GLY A 34 11.02 -13.13 -11.58
CA GLY A 34 12.45 -13.32 -11.38
C GLY A 34 12.76 -14.62 -10.65
N THR A 35 13.77 -15.36 -11.11
CA THR A 35 14.29 -16.50 -10.34
C THR A 35 14.77 -16.06 -8.95
N ILE A 36 14.86 -16.98 -7.99
CA ILE A 36 15.42 -16.67 -6.65
C ILE A 36 16.83 -16.08 -6.77
N ALA A 37 17.67 -16.60 -7.68
CA ALA A 37 19.00 -16.05 -7.94
C ALA A 37 18.94 -14.61 -8.48
N THR A 38 17.99 -14.31 -9.36
CA THR A 38 17.74 -12.94 -9.85
C THR A 38 17.37 -12.01 -8.68
N GLN A 39 16.48 -12.45 -7.80
CA GLN A 39 15.99 -11.65 -6.67
C GLN A 39 17.06 -11.38 -5.61
N THR A 40 17.97 -12.33 -5.38
CA THR A 40 18.87 -12.32 -4.21
C THR A 40 20.34 -12.05 -4.54
N ASN A 41 20.81 -12.39 -5.73
CA ASN A 41 22.24 -12.37 -6.08
C ASN A 41 22.60 -11.36 -7.18
N THR A 42 21.64 -10.57 -7.68
CA THR A 42 21.89 -9.60 -8.75
C THR A 42 21.75 -8.16 -8.25
N VAL A 43 22.46 -7.25 -8.91
CA VAL A 43 22.36 -5.80 -8.68
C VAL A 43 20.92 -5.32 -8.86
N LEU A 44 20.21 -5.83 -9.87
CA LEU A 44 18.82 -5.49 -10.08
C LEU A 44 17.94 -5.96 -8.91
N GLY A 45 18.14 -7.19 -8.43
CA GLY A 45 17.45 -7.74 -7.26
C GLY A 45 17.66 -6.87 -6.02
N GLU A 46 18.90 -6.48 -5.73
CA GLU A 46 19.22 -5.59 -4.60
C GLU A 46 18.54 -4.22 -4.72
N ILE A 47 18.59 -3.59 -5.91
CA ILE A 47 17.91 -2.31 -6.16
C ILE A 47 16.40 -2.46 -5.89
N ILE A 48 15.78 -3.51 -6.43
CA ILE A 48 14.34 -3.73 -6.27
C ILE A 48 13.97 -4.01 -4.82
N LEU A 49 14.79 -4.77 -4.09
CA LEU A 49 14.60 -5.00 -2.66
C LEU A 49 14.61 -3.67 -1.87
N TRP A 50 15.55 -2.77 -2.19
CA TRP A 50 15.60 -1.44 -1.60
C TRP A 50 14.37 -0.59 -1.96
N LEU A 51 13.93 -0.63 -3.22
CA LEU A 51 12.72 0.07 -3.65
C LEU A 51 11.46 -0.47 -2.98
N GLY A 52 11.41 -1.78 -2.70
CA GLY A 52 10.34 -2.44 -1.95
C GLY A 52 10.15 -1.82 -0.56
N ARG A 53 11.23 -1.44 0.12
CA ARG A 53 11.19 -0.76 1.43
C ARG A 53 10.46 0.60 1.42
N GLY A 54 10.21 1.15 0.23
CA GLY A 54 9.38 2.33 0.00
C GLY A 54 7.89 2.14 0.31
N THR A 55 7.39 0.93 0.60
CA THR A 55 5.99 0.72 1.03
C THR A 55 5.63 1.59 2.25
N THR A 56 6.56 1.78 3.17
CA THR A 56 6.37 2.67 4.34
C THR A 56 6.10 4.13 3.93
N MET A 57 6.71 4.63 2.85
CA MET A 57 6.39 5.94 2.26
C MET A 57 4.90 5.99 1.93
N PHE A 58 4.41 5.01 1.17
CA PHE A 58 3.01 4.92 0.78
C PHE A 58 2.06 4.91 1.99
N LEU A 59 2.36 4.11 3.01
CA LEU A 59 1.56 4.03 4.24
C LEU A 59 1.50 5.36 5.00
N VAL A 60 2.65 6.04 5.17
CA VAL A 60 2.71 7.38 5.78
C VAL A 60 1.90 8.40 4.95
N SER A 61 2.02 8.34 3.62
CA SER A 61 1.25 9.19 2.70
C SER A 61 -0.26 9.01 2.85
N MET A 62 -0.71 7.77 3.07
CA MET A 62 -2.13 7.48 3.34
C MET A 62 -2.60 8.16 4.62
N GLY A 63 -1.82 8.09 5.70
CA GLY A 63 -2.12 8.75 6.96
C GLY A 63 -2.21 10.28 6.83
N ILE A 64 -1.24 10.90 6.16
CA ILE A 64 -1.24 12.36 5.91
C ILE A 64 -2.46 12.73 5.07
N SER A 65 -2.70 12.00 3.98
CA SER A 65 -3.81 12.24 3.05
C SER A 65 -5.17 12.10 3.73
N PHE A 66 -5.32 11.17 4.68
CA PHE A 66 -6.54 11.04 5.47
C PHE A 66 -6.86 12.34 6.21
N VAL A 67 -5.89 12.92 6.93
CA VAL A 67 -6.08 14.16 7.70
C VAL A 67 -6.38 15.37 6.80
N LEU A 68 -5.81 15.39 5.61
CA LEU A 68 -6.03 16.45 4.62
C LEU A 68 -7.33 16.28 3.81
N SER A 69 -7.98 15.11 3.89
CA SER A 69 -9.21 14.83 3.17
C SER A 69 -10.42 15.58 3.73
N ARG A 70 -11.43 15.83 2.88
CA ARG A 70 -12.67 16.53 3.26
C ARG A 70 -13.72 15.62 3.89
N ARG A 71 -13.69 14.31 3.59
CA ARG A 71 -14.71 13.34 4.02
C ARG A 71 -14.22 12.57 5.23
N GLN A 72 -14.35 13.18 6.41
CA GLN A 72 -13.86 12.63 7.69
C GLN A 72 -14.97 12.22 8.67
N SER A 73 -16.25 12.26 8.27
CA SER A 73 -17.29 11.76 9.17
C SER A 73 -17.06 10.26 9.45
N PHE A 74 -17.26 9.86 10.71
CA PHE A 74 -17.00 8.49 11.16
C PHE A 74 -17.64 7.44 10.25
N LEU A 75 -18.93 7.61 9.94
CA LEU A 75 -19.65 6.70 9.04
C LEU A 75 -19.06 6.66 7.62
N ALA A 76 -18.61 7.79 7.08
CA ALA A 76 -17.98 7.82 5.76
C ALA A 76 -16.63 7.08 5.75
N VAL A 77 -15.86 7.20 6.84
CA VAL A 77 -14.60 6.47 7.02
C VAL A 77 -14.87 4.97 7.15
N CYS A 78 -15.84 4.55 7.96
CA CYS A 78 -16.21 3.14 8.10
C CYS A 78 -16.71 2.52 6.78
N LYS A 79 -17.54 3.25 6.01
CA LYS A 79 -17.96 2.80 4.67
C LYS A 79 -16.77 2.64 3.72
N ARG A 80 -15.81 3.57 3.78
CA ARG A 80 -14.58 3.46 3.00
C ARG A 80 -13.72 2.27 3.45
N ALA A 81 -13.60 2.02 4.75
CA ALA A 81 -12.88 0.88 5.30
C ALA A 81 -13.46 -0.45 4.78
N LEU A 82 -14.78 -0.63 4.88
CA LEU A 82 -15.49 -1.80 4.34
C LEU A 82 -15.30 -1.95 2.83
N TYR A 83 -15.38 -0.85 2.08
CA TYR A 83 -15.13 -0.86 0.65
C TYR A 83 -13.72 -1.34 0.31
N ILE A 84 -12.69 -0.84 1.01
CA ILE A 84 -11.30 -1.24 0.78
C ILE A 84 -11.09 -2.72 1.13
N LEU A 85 -11.69 -3.22 2.21
CA LEU A 85 -11.66 -4.65 2.53
C LEU A 85 -12.31 -5.50 1.44
N ALA A 86 -13.50 -5.10 0.99
CA ALA A 86 -14.21 -5.79 -0.09
C ALA A 86 -13.38 -5.81 -1.39
N VAL A 87 -12.71 -4.71 -1.72
CA VAL A 87 -11.79 -4.65 -2.87
C VAL A 87 -10.57 -5.56 -2.66
N GLY A 88 -10.01 -5.63 -1.45
CA GLY A 88 -8.89 -6.53 -1.13
C GLY A 88 -9.22 -8.00 -1.35
N TYR A 89 -10.35 -8.47 -0.79
CA TYR A 89 -10.80 -9.86 -1.00
C TYR A 89 -11.28 -10.09 -2.44
N GLY A 90 -11.95 -9.12 -3.05
CA GLY A 90 -12.33 -9.17 -4.46
C GLY A 90 -11.12 -9.30 -5.40
N MET A 91 -10.02 -8.63 -5.08
CA MET A 91 -8.76 -8.78 -5.79
C MET A 91 -8.21 -10.21 -5.64
N ASN A 92 -8.21 -10.79 -4.44
CA ASN A 92 -7.79 -12.18 -4.22
C ASN A 92 -8.62 -13.18 -5.03
N ILE A 93 -9.94 -12.96 -5.11
CA ILE A 93 -10.81 -13.75 -5.98
C ILE A 93 -10.33 -13.68 -7.44
N LEU A 94 -10.12 -12.47 -7.96
CA LEU A 94 -9.72 -12.27 -9.35
C LEU A 94 -8.34 -12.82 -9.67
N LYS A 95 -7.35 -12.60 -8.80
CA LYS A 95 -5.96 -12.98 -9.07
C LYS A 95 -5.65 -14.45 -8.76
N PHE A 96 -6.43 -15.11 -7.90
CA PHE A 96 -6.17 -16.50 -7.50
C PHE A 96 -7.33 -17.45 -7.74
N LEU A 97 -8.54 -17.17 -7.26
CA LEU A 97 -9.64 -18.15 -7.33
C LEU A 97 -10.17 -18.33 -8.76
N VAL A 98 -10.24 -17.24 -9.53
CA VAL A 98 -10.58 -17.32 -10.96
C VAL A 98 -9.57 -18.22 -11.68
N PRO A 99 -8.25 -17.98 -11.61
CA PRO A 99 -7.29 -18.91 -12.21
C PRO A 99 -7.35 -20.34 -11.67
N GLU A 100 -7.46 -20.51 -10.35
CA GLU A 100 -7.49 -21.81 -9.68
C GLU A 100 -8.66 -22.70 -10.14
N PHE A 101 -9.86 -22.12 -10.30
CA PHE A 101 -11.07 -22.90 -10.59
C PHE A 101 -11.61 -22.73 -12.01
N ILE A 102 -11.19 -21.71 -12.75
CA ILE A 102 -11.67 -21.44 -14.13
C ILE A 102 -10.60 -21.73 -15.17
N PHE A 103 -9.31 -21.49 -14.89
CA PHE A 103 -8.22 -21.70 -15.85
C PHE A 103 -7.51 -23.05 -15.70
N GLY A 104 -8.09 -23.97 -14.93
CA GLY A 104 -7.56 -25.33 -14.76
C GLY A 104 -6.51 -25.46 -13.65
N GLY A 105 -6.41 -24.48 -12.75
CA GLY A 105 -5.49 -24.49 -11.61
C GLY A 105 -4.40 -23.41 -11.72
N LEU A 106 -3.90 -22.95 -10.58
CA LEU A 106 -2.71 -22.12 -10.49
C LEU A 106 -1.45 -22.92 -10.90
N PRO A 107 -0.40 -22.26 -11.44
CA PRO A 107 0.84 -22.92 -11.83
C PRO A 107 1.44 -23.74 -10.67
N GLU A 108 1.84 -24.99 -10.93
CA GLU A 108 2.28 -25.91 -9.87
C GLU A 108 3.48 -25.36 -9.08
N ALA A 109 4.45 -24.72 -9.75
CA ALA A 109 5.59 -24.09 -9.10
C ALA A 109 5.16 -22.99 -8.12
N PHE A 110 4.15 -22.20 -8.48
CA PHE A 110 3.61 -21.14 -7.62
C PHE A 110 2.95 -21.73 -6.38
N VAL A 111 2.05 -22.71 -6.55
CA VAL A 111 1.32 -23.30 -5.42
C VAL A 111 2.24 -24.11 -4.51
N SER A 112 3.23 -24.81 -5.08
CA SER A 112 4.23 -25.59 -4.34
C SER A 112 5.14 -24.70 -3.50
N ALA A 113 5.41 -23.46 -3.91
CA ALA A 113 6.16 -22.49 -3.11
C ALA A 113 5.47 -22.14 -1.77
N TYR A 114 4.16 -22.37 -1.66
CA TYR A 114 3.39 -22.24 -0.43
C TYR A 114 3.14 -23.59 0.27
N GLY A 115 3.70 -24.69 -0.23
CA GLY A 115 3.47 -26.03 0.31
C GLY A 115 2.06 -26.58 0.04
N LEU A 116 1.36 -26.04 -0.96
CA LEU A 116 -0.02 -26.36 -1.28
C LEU A 116 -0.11 -27.20 -2.57
N LYS A 117 -1.33 -27.63 -2.93
CA LYS A 117 -1.62 -28.34 -4.18
C LYS A 117 -2.73 -27.66 -4.98
N SER A 118 -2.48 -27.46 -6.27
CA SER A 118 -3.43 -26.84 -7.20
C SER A 118 -4.71 -27.67 -7.34
N GLY A 119 -5.83 -27.01 -7.61
CA GLY A 119 -7.16 -27.60 -7.76
C GLY A 119 -7.84 -27.99 -6.44
N THR A 120 -7.33 -27.59 -5.29
CA THR A 120 -7.88 -27.97 -3.97
C THR A 120 -8.64 -26.84 -3.30
N LEU A 121 -9.66 -27.19 -2.50
CA LEU A 121 -10.40 -26.21 -1.71
C LEU A 121 -9.50 -25.51 -0.68
N GLU A 122 -8.52 -26.21 -0.12
CA GLU A 122 -7.53 -25.66 0.80
C GLU A 122 -6.74 -24.52 0.15
N THR A 123 -6.22 -24.74 -1.06
CA THR A 123 -5.52 -23.70 -1.85
C THR A 123 -6.43 -22.51 -2.15
N GLY A 124 -7.69 -22.78 -2.55
CA GLY A 124 -8.68 -21.73 -2.77
C GLY A 124 -8.95 -20.88 -1.53
N ILE A 125 -9.10 -21.50 -0.35
CA ILE A 125 -9.32 -20.79 0.91
C ILE A 125 -8.07 -20.00 1.32
N PHE A 126 -6.89 -20.63 1.24
CA PHE A 126 -5.62 -19.98 1.57
C PHE A 126 -5.43 -18.68 0.78
N PHE A 127 -5.57 -18.76 -0.56
CA PHE A 127 -5.37 -17.59 -1.41
C PHE A 127 -6.51 -16.57 -1.35
N LEU A 128 -7.74 -16.98 -1.04
CA LEU A 128 -8.82 -16.04 -0.74
C LEU A 128 -8.49 -15.19 0.49
N LEU A 129 -7.99 -15.85 1.53
CA LEU A 129 -7.68 -15.24 2.83
C LEU A 129 -6.26 -14.66 2.90
N LEU A 130 -5.47 -14.73 1.83
CA LEU A 130 -4.13 -14.17 1.81
C LEU A 130 -4.17 -12.66 2.14
N GLY A 131 -3.59 -12.28 3.26
CA GLY A 131 -3.61 -10.92 3.77
C GLY A 131 -2.58 -10.04 3.05
N ASP A 132 -3.03 -8.90 2.53
CA ASP A 132 -2.22 -7.96 1.77
C ASP A 132 -2.50 -6.51 2.20
N ILE A 133 -1.84 -5.53 1.60
CA ILE A 133 -1.87 -4.12 1.98
C ILE A 133 -3.27 -3.50 1.97
N LEU A 134 -4.21 -4.05 1.18
CA LEU A 134 -5.60 -3.58 1.15
C LEU A 134 -6.36 -4.02 2.41
N GLN A 135 -6.14 -5.24 2.90
CA GLN A 135 -6.68 -5.71 4.17
C GLN A 135 -6.14 -4.86 5.33
N LEU A 136 -4.81 -4.64 5.35
CA LEU A 136 -4.16 -3.70 6.27
C LEU A 136 -4.82 -2.31 6.23
N ALA A 137 -4.96 -1.73 5.03
CA ALA A 137 -5.49 -0.38 4.86
C ALA A 137 -6.95 -0.29 5.30
N GLY A 138 -7.77 -1.30 4.99
CA GLY A 138 -9.16 -1.38 5.41
C GLY A 138 -9.31 -1.43 6.92
N ILE A 139 -8.56 -2.32 7.61
CA ILE A 139 -8.59 -2.43 9.07
C ILE A 139 -8.06 -1.14 9.71
N THR A 140 -6.95 -0.61 9.21
CA THR A 140 -6.36 0.61 9.77
C THR A 140 -7.27 1.83 9.59
N LEU A 141 -8.06 1.91 8.52
CA LEU A 141 -9.05 2.98 8.36
C LEU A 141 -10.12 2.96 9.47
N PHE A 142 -10.52 1.79 10.00
CA PHE A 142 -11.38 1.74 11.18
C PHE A 142 -10.68 2.33 12.41
N ILE A 143 -9.41 1.97 12.64
CA ILE A 143 -8.60 2.51 13.73
C ILE A 143 -8.49 4.03 13.63
N MET A 144 -8.17 4.55 12.43
CA MET A 144 -8.10 5.99 12.17
C MET A 144 -9.44 6.69 12.36
N GLY A 145 -10.55 6.04 11.93
CA GLY A 145 -11.90 6.56 12.11
C GLY A 145 -12.27 6.69 13.59
N LEU A 146 -11.94 5.69 14.40
CA LEU A 146 -12.13 5.73 15.86
C LEU A 146 -11.29 6.83 16.50
N ILE A 147 -9.98 6.89 16.19
CA ILE A 147 -9.10 7.94 16.72
C ILE A 147 -9.63 9.33 16.34
N ASP A 148 -10.02 9.55 15.08
CA ASP A 148 -10.52 10.85 14.64
C ASP A 148 -11.87 11.21 15.24
N HIS A 149 -12.73 10.21 15.51
CA HIS A 149 -14.01 10.43 16.17
C HIS A 149 -13.83 10.85 17.64
N PHE A 150 -12.95 10.18 18.38
CA PHE A 150 -12.78 10.39 19.82
C PHE A 150 -11.72 11.43 20.20
N SER A 151 -10.76 11.75 19.31
CA SER A 151 -9.72 12.73 19.63
C SER A 151 -9.18 13.51 18.43
N LYS A 152 -9.08 14.83 18.59
CA LYS A 152 -8.42 15.73 17.63
C LYS A 152 -6.95 15.99 17.96
N SER A 153 -6.46 15.54 19.12
CA SER A 153 -5.06 15.70 19.51
C SER A 153 -4.12 14.95 18.55
N LYS A 154 -3.08 15.61 18.04
CA LYS A 154 -2.08 14.94 17.20
C LYS A 154 -1.33 13.83 17.94
N TYR A 155 -1.23 13.91 19.27
CA TYR A 155 -0.45 12.97 20.06
C TYR A 155 -1.12 11.61 20.24
N ILE A 156 -2.45 11.49 20.11
CA ILE A 156 -3.14 10.18 20.21
C ILE A 156 -2.68 9.20 19.13
N PRO A 157 -2.75 9.51 17.82
CA PRO A 157 -2.23 8.58 16.81
C PRO A 157 -0.73 8.31 16.95
N LEU A 158 0.05 9.27 17.46
CA LEU A 158 1.48 9.05 17.78
C LEU A 158 1.67 8.02 18.89
N ILE A 159 0.98 8.18 20.03
CA ILE A 159 1.07 7.24 21.16
C ILE A 159 0.63 5.84 20.73
N VAL A 160 -0.48 5.73 19.99
CA VAL A 160 -0.95 4.43 19.48
C VAL A 160 0.08 3.81 18.53
N ALA A 161 0.67 4.59 17.62
CA ALA A 161 1.72 4.08 16.74
C ALA A 161 2.96 3.58 17.51
N LEU A 162 3.41 4.34 18.52
CA LEU A 162 4.55 3.96 19.35
C LEU A 162 4.25 2.68 20.17
N LEU A 163 3.04 2.55 20.71
CA LEU A 163 2.59 1.34 21.39
C LEU A 163 2.63 0.15 20.43
N ILE A 164 2.04 0.28 19.24
CA ILE A 164 2.07 -0.77 18.21
C ILE A 164 3.51 -1.18 17.91
N THR A 165 4.38 -0.22 17.55
CA THR A 165 5.78 -0.50 17.24
C THR A 165 6.51 -1.21 18.38
N SER A 166 6.20 -0.88 19.64
CA SER A 166 6.88 -1.47 20.80
C SER A 166 6.40 -2.89 21.11
N ILE A 167 5.12 -3.22 20.87
CA ILE A 167 4.54 -4.52 21.25
C ILE A 167 4.40 -5.51 20.09
N SER A 168 4.52 -5.06 18.83
CA SER A 168 4.22 -5.90 17.65
C SER A 168 5.06 -7.16 17.62
N LYS A 169 6.35 -7.07 17.95
CA LYS A 169 7.25 -8.23 17.93
C LYS A 169 6.88 -9.27 18.99
N GLU A 170 6.46 -8.83 20.17
CA GLU A 170 6.05 -9.70 21.28
C GLU A 170 4.75 -10.45 21.01
N LEU A 171 3.86 -9.87 20.20
CA LEU A 171 2.59 -10.49 19.80
C LEU A 171 2.71 -11.31 18.51
N SER A 172 3.88 -11.30 17.86
CA SER A 172 4.08 -11.92 16.56
C SER A 172 3.87 -13.43 16.61
N GLY A 173 2.97 -13.95 15.77
CA GLY A 173 2.55 -15.35 15.73
C GLY A 173 1.47 -15.73 16.72
N PHE A 174 0.91 -14.77 17.48
CA PHE A 174 -0.15 -15.08 18.44
C PHE A 174 -1.37 -15.70 17.74
N ARG A 175 -1.80 -16.85 18.24
CA ARG A 175 -3.01 -17.57 17.81
C ARG A 175 -3.72 -18.15 19.02
N VAL A 176 -5.05 -18.23 18.94
CA VAL A 176 -5.90 -18.71 20.04
C VAL A 176 -6.15 -20.23 19.90
N GLY A 177 -5.87 -20.80 18.73
CA GLY A 177 -6.07 -22.22 18.41
C GLY A 177 -7.50 -22.54 17.96
N ILE A 178 -8.27 -21.53 17.55
CA ILE A 178 -9.64 -21.67 17.06
C ILE A 178 -9.70 -21.24 15.59
N ALA A 179 -10.10 -22.17 14.73
CA ALA A 179 -10.25 -21.91 13.30
C ALA A 179 -11.14 -20.68 13.04
N GLY A 180 -10.70 -19.79 12.15
CA GLY A 180 -11.35 -18.50 11.88
C GLY A 180 -10.92 -17.37 12.81
N LEU A 181 -10.85 -17.59 14.13
CA LEU A 181 -10.26 -16.62 15.05
C LEU A 181 -8.74 -16.52 14.85
N ASP A 182 -8.08 -17.62 14.52
CA ASP A 182 -6.67 -17.63 14.16
C ASP A 182 -6.39 -16.80 12.90
N TYR A 183 -7.31 -16.80 11.93
CA TYR A 183 -7.20 -15.92 10.77
C TYR A 183 -7.30 -14.43 11.15
N ILE A 184 -8.23 -14.09 12.05
CA ILE A 184 -8.30 -12.72 12.58
C ILE A 184 -7.01 -12.38 13.33
N CYS A 185 -6.46 -13.30 14.11
CA CYS A 185 -5.18 -13.09 14.78
C CYS A 185 -4.04 -12.87 13.78
N ASP A 186 -3.96 -13.67 12.71
CA ASP A 186 -2.95 -13.52 11.66
C ASP A 186 -3.05 -12.16 10.96
N LEU A 187 -4.26 -11.67 10.68
CA LEU A 187 -4.45 -10.34 10.12
C LEU A 187 -3.81 -9.24 10.99
N PHE A 188 -3.76 -9.42 12.31
CA PHE A 188 -3.15 -8.46 13.21
C PHE A 188 -1.68 -8.75 13.51
N PHE A 189 -1.31 -10.01 13.69
CA PHE A 189 -0.07 -10.41 14.36
C PHE A 189 0.68 -11.53 13.65
N SER A 190 0.38 -11.85 12.38
CA SER A 190 1.05 -12.95 11.68
C SER A 190 2.57 -12.90 11.83
N ASN A 191 3.19 -14.08 11.89
CA ASN A 191 4.63 -14.31 11.68
C ASN A 191 4.88 -15.26 10.49
N GLN A 192 3.86 -15.44 9.65
CA GLN A 192 3.83 -16.35 8.50
C GLN A 192 3.43 -15.58 7.24
N PHE A 193 3.77 -16.13 6.08
CA PHE A 193 3.51 -15.53 4.75
C PHE A 193 2.07 -15.69 4.24
N ASN A 194 1.13 -16.14 5.08
CA ASN A 194 -0.30 -16.07 4.75
C ASN A 194 -0.87 -14.65 4.91
N VAL A 195 -0.16 -13.76 5.61
CA VAL A 195 -0.45 -12.32 5.70
C VAL A 195 0.86 -11.55 5.54
N TYR A 196 1.07 -10.95 4.37
CA TYR A 196 2.29 -10.18 4.08
C TYR A 196 2.34 -8.86 4.85
N PHE A 197 1.20 -8.20 5.03
CA PHE A 197 1.13 -6.92 5.72
C PHE A 197 0.20 -7.03 6.93
N PRO A 198 0.64 -7.68 8.03
CA PRO A 198 -0.16 -7.74 9.24
C PRO A 198 -0.42 -6.31 9.76
N VAL A 199 -1.57 -6.10 10.40
CA VAL A 199 -1.94 -4.77 10.91
C VAL A 199 -0.87 -4.25 11.85
N PHE A 200 -0.27 -5.10 12.68
CA PHE A 200 0.89 -4.77 13.51
C PHE A 200 2.14 -5.44 12.92
N PRO A 201 3.22 -4.70 12.62
CA PRO A 201 3.46 -3.29 12.97
C PRO A 201 2.97 -2.26 11.95
N TRP A 202 2.54 -2.67 10.75
CA TRP A 202 2.43 -1.76 9.60
C TRP A 202 1.45 -0.59 9.74
N SER A 203 0.38 -0.74 10.52
CA SER A 203 -0.55 0.35 10.83
C SER A 203 0.11 1.51 11.58
N ALA A 204 1.22 1.27 12.30
CA ALA A 204 1.98 2.33 12.95
C ALA A 204 2.43 3.39 11.93
N PHE A 205 2.89 2.99 10.74
CA PHE A 205 3.31 3.95 9.71
C PHE A 205 2.15 4.84 9.23
N ILE A 206 0.95 4.27 9.08
CA ILE A 206 -0.25 5.01 8.72
C ILE A 206 -0.64 5.99 9.84
N LEU A 207 -0.57 5.55 11.10
CA LEU A 207 -0.89 6.39 12.25
C LEU A 207 0.14 7.51 12.47
N ILE A 208 1.43 7.26 12.21
CA ILE A 208 2.44 8.33 12.15
C ILE A 208 2.09 9.30 11.02
N GLY A 209 1.66 8.82 9.85
CA GLY A 209 1.15 9.70 8.80
C GLY A 209 -0.02 10.58 9.28
N MET A 210 -0.92 10.03 10.09
CA MET A 210 -2.02 10.80 10.70
C MET A 210 -1.51 11.85 11.70
N PHE A 211 -0.51 11.54 12.53
CA PHE A 211 0.19 12.51 13.36
C PHE A 211 0.80 13.63 12.51
N LEU A 212 1.57 13.29 11.47
CA LEU A 212 2.23 14.23 10.58
C LEU A 212 1.24 15.13 9.85
N GLY A 213 0.10 14.58 9.39
CA GLY A 213 -0.95 15.38 8.77
C GLY A 213 -1.58 16.40 9.72
N ARG A 214 -1.73 16.06 11.01
CA ARG A 214 -2.21 17.00 12.03
C ARG A 214 -1.13 18.03 12.37
N TRP A 215 0.13 17.61 12.44
CA TRP A 215 1.26 18.50 12.68
C TRP A 215 1.46 19.52 11.54
N TYR A 216 1.27 19.09 10.29
CA TYR A 216 1.31 19.99 9.13
C TYR A 216 0.26 21.10 9.22
N LYS A 217 -0.98 20.78 9.66
CA LYS A 217 -2.02 21.79 9.89
C LYS A 217 -1.64 22.75 11.01
N GLU A 218 -1.03 22.26 12.09
CA GLU A 218 -0.56 23.10 13.21
C GLU A 218 0.57 24.05 12.80
N LEU A 219 1.42 23.64 11.85
CA LEU A 219 2.44 24.49 11.23
C LEU A 219 1.85 25.46 10.20
N ASN A 220 0.53 25.71 10.23
CA ASN A 220 -0.19 26.55 9.27
C ASN A 220 0.09 26.16 7.81
N GLU A 221 0.24 24.87 7.55
CA GLU A 221 0.49 24.33 6.21
C GLU A 221 1.80 24.86 5.57
N ASN A 222 2.78 25.26 6.39
CA ASN A 222 4.11 25.66 5.94
C ASN A 222 4.93 24.43 5.52
N GLN A 223 5.02 24.20 4.20
CA GLN A 223 5.70 23.02 3.62
C GLN A 223 7.20 23.00 3.91
N ASP A 224 7.90 24.11 3.77
CA ASP A 224 9.35 24.16 3.98
C ASP A 224 9.73 23.80 5.41
N LEU A 225 9.02 24.38 6.39
CA LEU A 225 9.24 24.07 7.80
C LEU A 225 8.86 22.62 8.12
N PHE A 226 7.76 22.12 7.56
CA PHE A 226 7.29 20.76 7.76
C PHE A 226 8.31 19.72 7.27
N PHE A 227 8.76 19.81 6.01
CA PHE A 227 9.72 18.88 5.45
C PHE A 227 11.11 19.00 6.10
N LYS A 228 11.54 20.21 6.49
CA LYS A 228 12.79 20.38 7.27
C LYS A 228 12.72 19.68 8.64
N LYS A 229 11.57 19.75 9.31
CA LYS A 229 11.35 19.01 10.56
C LYS A 229 11.31 17.49 10.34
N MET A 230 10.71 17.02 9.25
CA MET A 230 10.75 15.60 8.87
C MET A 230 12.18 15.10 8.66
N LEU A 231 13.05 15.90 8.01
CA LEU A 231 14.48 15.56 7.88
C LEU A 231 15.14 15.34 9.24
N LEU A 232 14.99 16.29 10.17
CA LEU A 232 15.64 16.21 11.48
C LEU A 232 15.14 15.02 12.31
N VAL A 233 13.83 14.79 12.35
CA VAL A 233 13.23 13.63 13.02
C VAL A 233 13.66 12.34 12.33
N GLY A 234 13.71 12.34 10.99
CA GLY A 234 14.13 11.21 10.19
C GLY A 234 15.56 10.78 10.48
N LEU A 235 16.50 11.72 10.55
CA LEU A 235 17.90 11.45 10.92
C LEU A 235 18.02 10.88 12.33
N ALA A 236 17.27 11.42 13.29
CA ALA A 236 17.24 10.89 14.65
C ALA A 236 16.71 9.44 14.69
N PHE A 237 15.64 9.15 13.93
CA PHE A 237 15.09 7.80 13.84
C PHE A 237 16.03 6.83 13.11
N ILE A 238 16.75 7.27 12.07
CA ILE A 238 17.77 6.45 11.43
C ILE A 238 18.87 6.09 12.43
N ALA A 239 19.34 7.05 13.23
CA ALA A 239 20.36 6.80 14.24
C ALA A 239 19.88 5.80 15.30
N VAL A 240 18.68 6.01 15.86
CA VAL A 240 18.10 5.13 16.89
C VAL A 240 17.78 3.75 16.31
N GLY A 241 17.08 3.68 15.19
CA GLY A 241 16.73 2.42 14.53
C GLY A 241 17.96 1.65 14.06
N GLY A 242 18.97 2.36 13.53
CA GLY A 242 20.26 1.78 13.14
C GLY A 242 20.99 1.17 14.35
N PHE A 243 21.05 1.90 15.47
CA PHE A 243 21.64 1.38 16.70
C PHE A 243 20.91 0.14 17.24
N LEU A 244 19.58 0.17 17.28
CA LEU A 244 18.77 -0.98 17.72
C LEU A 244 19.01 -2.21 16.83
N ASN A 245 18.93 -2.04 15.50
CA ASN A 245 19.18 -3.14 14.56
C ASN A 245 20.61 -3.67 14.64
N PHE A 246 21.60 -2.81 14.92
CA PHE A 246 22.97 -3.25 15.16
C PHE A 246 23.10 -4.09 16.45
N SER A 247 22.35 -3.73 17.50
CA SER A 247 22.41 -4.43 18.79
C SER A 247 21.77 -5.82 18.77
N ASN A 248 20.65 -5.99 18.05
CA ASN A 248 19.98 -7.28 17.88
C ASN A 248 19.15 -7.28 16.58
N PRO A 249 19.74 -7.66 15.44
CA PRO A 249 19.07 -7.56 14.14
C PRO A 249 17.87 -8.49 14.00
N GLU A 250 17.90 -9.69 14.58
CA GLU A 250 16.80 -10.65 14.50
C GLU A 250 15.54 -10.16 15.24
N TYR A 251 15.73 -9.56 16.41
CA TYR A 251 14.62 -9.00 17.18
C TYR A 251 14.14 -7.66 16.60
N HIS A 252 15.08 -6.75 16.32
CA HIS A 252 14.75 -5.39 15.95
C HIS A 252 14.36 -5.24 14.49
N PHE A 253 15.05 -5.90 13.55
CA PHE A 253 14.69 -5.85 12.14
C PHE A 253 13.72 -6.98 11.80
N GLY A 254 14.06 -8.22 12.17
CA GLY A 254 13.30 -9.40 11.77
C GLY A 254 13.42 -9.63 10.26
N ASP A 255 12.29 -9.91 9.62
CA ASP A 255 12.18 -9.88 8.16
C ASP A 255 11.38 -8.65 7.69
N TYR A 256 11.37 -8.41 6.39
CA TYR A 256 10.72 -7.24 5.80
C TYR A 256 9.24 -7.11 6.18
N TYR A 257 8.51 -8.22 6.24
CA TYR A 257 7.07 -8.27 6.49
C TYR A 257 6.73 -8.29 7.99
N HIS A 258 7.62 -8.84 8.82
CA HIS A 258 7.43 -8.99 10.27
C HIS A 258 8.46 -8.18 11.07
N LEU A 259 8.38 -6.85 10.90
CA LEU A 259 9.35 -5.92 11.48
C LEU A 259 9.29 -5.88 13.02
N GLY A 260 10.46 -5.81 13.64
CA GLY A 260 10.58 -5.41 15.03
C GLY A 260 10.56 -3.88 15.22
N PRO A 261 10.75 -3.41 16.48
CA PRO A 261 10.74 -1.98 16.78
C PRO A 261 11.87 -1.20 16.09
N GLY A 262 13.09 -1.77 16.01
CA GLY A 262 14.22 -1.08 15.40
C GLY A 262 14.11 -0.96 13.88
N GLY A 263 13.62 -1.99 13.20
CA GLY A 263 13.33 -2.01 11.77
C GLY A 263 12.21 -1.03 11.43
N SER A 264 11.16 -1.00 12.25
CA SER A 264 10.07 -0.02 12.11
C SER A 264 10.56 1.42 12.24
N ILE A 265 11.36 1.73 13.27
CA ILE A 265 11.92 3.07 13.50
C ILE A 265 12.89 3.45 12.37
N LEU A 266 13.77 2.53 11.97
CA LEU A 266 14.73 2.75 10.89
C LEU A 266 14.02 3.08 9.57
N LEU A 267 13.06 2.24 9.15
CA LEU A 267 12.31 2.45 7.93
C LEU A 267 11.52 3.76 7.98
N LEU A 268 10.87 4.06 9.11
CA LEU A 268 10.19 5.34 9.27
C LEU A 268 11.16 6.51 9.10
N GLY A 269 12.32 6.46 9.76
CA GLY A 269 13.35 7.49 9.68
C GLY A 269 13.84 7.72 8.25
N THR A 270 14.22 6.65 7.55
CA THR A 270 14.61 6.69 6.13
C THR A 270 13.53 7.35 5.28
N ASN A 271 12.26 7.01 5.50
CA ASN A 271 11.16 7.55 4.71
C ASN A 271 10.88 9.03 4.99
N LEU A 272 11.04 9.49 6.23
CA LEU A 272 10.93 10.93 6.53
C LEU A 272 12.01 11.75 5.80
N VAL A 273 13.23 11.21 5.68
CA VAL A 273 14.30 11.82 4.87
C VAL A 273 13.94 11.79 3.39
N LEU A 274 13.41 10.68 2.87
CA LEU A 274 12.96 10.57 1.48
C LEU A 274 11.83 11.56 1.15
N TYR A 275 10.94 11.85 2.09
CA TYR A 275 9.91 12.88 1.91
C TYR A 275 10.51 14.28 1.77
N TRP A 276 11.54 14.60 2.56
CA TRP A 276 12.26 15.86 2.41
C TRP A 276 12.97 15.95 1.05
N LEU A 277 13.63 14.86 0.61
CA LEU A 277 14.22 14.78 -0.73
C LEU A 277 13.17 14.94 -1.84
N THR A 278 12.00 14.31 -1.68
CA THR A 278 10.88 14.45 -2.61
C THR A 278 10.43 15.91 -2.71
N ASN A 279 10.33 16.62 -1.58
CA ASN A 279 10.00 18.04 -1.57
C ASN A 279 11.03 18.88 -2.34
N ILE A 280 12.33 18.57 -2.20
CA ILE A 280 13.37 19.22 -3.00
C ILE A 280 13.16 18.97 -4.49
N ILE A 281 12.96 17.72 -4.90
CA ILE A 281 12.74 17.35 -6.30
C ILE A 281 11.53 18.10 -6.87
N VAL A 282 10.42 18.15 -6.12
CA VAL A 282 9.21 18.85 -6.53
C VAL A 282 9.46 20.35 -6.75
N ASN A 283 10.20 20.98 -5.84
CA ASN A 283 10.53 22.40 -5.95
C ASN A 283 11.53 22.69 -7.09
N LEU A 284 12.38 21.73 -7.46
CA LEU A 284 13.32 21.86 -8.57
C LEU A 284 12.65 21.72 -9.94
N PHE A 285 11.72 20.78 -10.11
CA PHE A 285 11.29 20.35 -11.45
C PHE A 285 10.00 20.99 -12.02
N LYS A 286 9.36 21.94 -11.31
CA LYS A 286 8.12 22.65 -11.69
C LYS A 286 6.91 21.71 -11.96
N GLU A 287 5.69 22.20 -11.69
CA GLU A 287 4.48 21.36 -11.70
C GLU A 287 4.06 20.86 -13.10
N ASP A 288 4.42 21.60 -14.16
CA ASP A 288 3.94 21.36 -15.55
C ASP A 288 4.70 20.24 -16.30
N ASN A 289 5.51 19.45 -15.59
CA ASN A 289 6.29 18.37 -16.19
C ASN A 289 5.38 17.12 -16.47
N PRO A 290 5.50 16.47 -17.65
CA PRO A 290 4.76 15.24 -17.97
C PRO A 290 4.92 14.12 -16.91
N VAL A 291 6.10 14.00 -16.31
CA VAL A 291 6.37 13.04 -15.21
C VAL A 291 5.49 13.36 -14.01
N PHE A 292 5.37 14.64 -13.62
CA PHE A 292 4.52 15.05 -12.50
C PHE A 292 3.04 14.81 -12.78
N THR A 293 2.62 15.00 -14.03
CA THR A 293 1.27 14.69 -14.47
C THR A 293 0.98 13.19 -14.36
N LEU A 294 1.91 12.35 -14.83
CA LEU A 294 1.81 10.88 -14.72
C LEU A 294 1.78 10.41 -13.26
N LEU A 295 2.69 10.91 -12.41
CA LEU A 295 2.73 10.53 -11.00
C LEU A 295 1.49 11.01 -10.26
N THR A 296 0.99 12.21 -10.55
CA THR A 296 -0.28 12.72 -10.01
C THR A 296 -1.46 11.87 -10.46
N PHE A 297 -1.46 11.37 -11.70
CA PHE A 297 -2.43 10.42 -12.20
C PHE A 297 -2.38 9.12 -11.40
N CYS A 298 -1.21 8.48 -11.28
CA CYS A 298 -1.02 7.25 -10.51
C CYS A 298 -1.49 7.43 -9.06
N SER A 299 -1.14 8.57 -8.46
CA SER A 299 -1.51 8.95 -7.10
C SER A 299 -3.02 9.11 -6.89
N LYS A 300 -3.80 9.45 -7.92
CA LYS A 300 -5.28 9.50 -7.85
C LYS A 300 -5.93 8.12 -8.02
N HIS A 301 -5.23 7.20 -8.70
CA HIS A 301 -5.74 5.89 -9.10
C HIS A 301 -5.08 4.71 -8.36
N VAL A 302 -4.47 4.97 -7.20
CA VAL A 302 -3.72 3.99 -6.41
C VAL A 302 -4.45 2.65 -6.26
N THR A 303 -5.68 2.65 -5.73
CA THR A 303 -6.39 1.41 -5.42
C THR A 303 -6.71 0.60 -6.69
N SER A 304 -7.17 1.26 -7.75
CA SER A 304 -7.50 0.57 -9.00
C SER A 304 -6.24 0.08 -9.71
N LEU A 305 -5.17 0.88 -9.76
CA LEU A 305 -3.88 0.46 -10.30
C LEU A 305 -3.30 -0.72 -9.52
N TYR A 306 -3.43 -0.74 -8.19
CA TYR A 306 -3.01 -1.86 -7.33
C TYR A 306 -3.71 -3.16 -7.71
N VAL A 307 -5.02 -3.12 -7.92
CA VAL A 307 -5.80 -4.29 -8.34
C VAL A 307 -5.41 -4.72 -9.75
N ILE A 308 -5.33 -3.76 -10.68
CA ILE A 308 -4.97 -4.03 -12.08
C ILE A 308 -3.61 -4.72 -12.18
N GLN A 309 -2.57 -4.16 -11.56
CA GLN A 309 -1.23 -4.74 -11.65
C GLN A 309 -1.20 -6.17 -11.09
N TRP A 310 -1.90 -6.44 -9.98
CA TRP A 310 -1.79 -7.74 -9.32
C TRP A 310 -2.53 -8.80 -10.10
N VAL A 311 -3.70 -8.47 -10.62
CA VAL A 311 -4.43 -9.36 -11.53
C VAL A 311 -3.59 -9.62 -12.77
N LEU A 312 -3.06 -8.57 -13.40
CA LEU A 312 -2.24 -8.69 -14.61
C LEU A 312 -0.97 -9.53 -14.39
N ILE A 313 -0.25 -9.29 -13.31
CA ILE A 313 0.99 -10.01 -12.99
C ILE A 313 0.69 -11.48 -12.63
N ASN A 314 -0.34 -11.77 -11.82
CA ASN A 314 -0.64 -13.16 -11.48
C ASN A 314 -1.21 -13.94 -12.66
N TRP A 315 -2.05 -13.32 -13.49
CA TRP A 315 -2.52 -13.96 -14.73
C TRP A 315 -1.39 -14.12 -15.74
N GLY A 316 -0.41 -13.22 -15.75
CA GLY A 316 0.77 -13.33 -16.59
C GLY A 316 1.65 -14.53 -16.26
N MET A 317 1.56 -15.14 -15.06
CA MET A 317 2.27 -16.39 -14.75
C MET A 317 1.93 -17.54 -15.71
N TYR A 318 0.75 -17.55 -16.32
CA TYR A 318 0.37 -18.59 -17.29
C TYR A 318 1.09 -18.46 -18.64
N VAL A 319 1.58 -17.26 -18.96
CA VAL A 319 2.23 -16.95 -20.25
C VAL A 319 3.73 -16.79 -20.07
N LEU A 320 4.12 -16.17 -18.96
CA LEU A 320 5.50 -15.82 -18.64
C LEU A 320 6.12 -16.77 -17.62
N GLY A 321 5.39 -17.69 -17.00
CA GLY A 321 5.94 -18.57 -15.96
C GLY A 321 6.09 -17.89 -14.59
N PHE A 322 6.50 -18.66 -13.59
CA PHE A 322 6.71 -18.20 -12.20
C PHE A 322 8.14 -18.52 -11.76
N TRP A 323 8.90 -17.50 -11.35
CA TRP A 323 10.31 -17.60 -10.98
C TRP A 323 11.23 -18.20 -12.06
N GLU A 324 11.00 -17.87 -13.33
CA GLU A 324 11.74 -18.45 -14.47
C GLU A 324 12.78 -17.51 -15.08
N HIS A 325 12.73 -16.21 -14.79
CA HIS A 325 13.46 -15.20 -15.58
C HIS A 325 14.70 -14.63 -14.91
N ASP A 326 15.70 -14.36 -15.73
CA ASP A 326 16.89 -13.62 -15.35
C ASP A 326 16.61 -12.11 -15.20
N GLN A 327 17.62 -11.36 -14.75
CA GLN A 327 17.47 -9.92 -14.53
C GLN A 327 17.16 -9.12 -15.80
N TRP A 328 17.60 -9.57 -16.98
CA TRP A 328 17.43 -8.81 -18.22
C TRP A 328 16.01 -8.91 -18.74
N ILE A 329 15.45 -10.12 -18.69
CA ILE A 329 14.04 -10.34 -19.03
C ILE A 329 13.15 -9.59 -18.04
N VAL A 330 13.41 -9.70 -16.74
CA VAL A 330 12.64 -8.96 -15.71
C VAL A 330 12.72 -7.44 -15.92
N LEU A 331 13.91 -6.90 -16.21
CA LEU A 331 14.10 -5.48 -16.53
C LEU A 331 13.27 -5.07 -17.76
N GLY A 332 13.21 -5.92 -18.79
CA GLY A 332 12.37 -5.71 -19.97
C GLY A 332 10.87 -5.77 -19.67
N LEU A 333 10.44 -6.55 -18.68
CA LEU A 333 9.04 -6.66 -18.27
C LEU A 333 8.54 -5.44 -17.49
N PHE A 334 9.40 -4.68 -16.81
CA PHE A 334 8.98 -3.47 -16.08
C PHE A 334 8.20 -2.46 -16.93
N PRO A 335 8.74 -1.95 -18.06
CA PRO A 335 7.99 -1.01 -18.90
C PRO A 335 6.71 -1.62 -19.46
N VAL A 336 6.70 -2.93 -19.75
CA VAL A 336 5.51 -3.63 -20.25
C VAL A 336 4.40 -3.63 -19.20
N VAL A 337 4.68 -4.12 -17.99
CA VAL A 337 3.71 -4.18 -16.88
C VAL A 337 3.19 -2.78 -16.52
N ILE A 338 4.08 -1.79 -16.47
CA ILE A 338 3.69 -0.39 -16.20
C ILE A 338 2.78 0.14 -17.31
N ALA A 339 3.19 0.02 -18.58
CA ALA A 339 2.41 0.52 -19.70
C ALA A 339 1.04 -0.14 -19.77
N THR A 340 0.97 -1.48 -19.68
CA THR A 340 -0.31 -2.19 -19.75
C THR A 340 -1.21 -1.84 -18.56
N SER A 341 -0.67 -1.72 -17.35
CA SER A 341 -1.46 -1.32 -16.17
C SER A 341 -2.05 0.09 -16.34
N LEU A 342 -1.26 1.03 -16.88
CA LEU A 342 -1.72 2.39 -17.17
C LEU A 342 -2.77 2.40 -18.29
N SER A 343 -2.57 1.65 -19.37
CA SER A 343 -3.53 1.53 -20.47
C SER A 343 -4.87 0.98 -20.01
N ILE A 344 -4.88 -0.07 -19.17
CA ILE A 344 -6.10 -0.62 -18.57
C ILE A 344 -6.79 0.42 -17.69
N GLN A 345 -6.02 1.16 -16.87
CA GLN A 345 -6.57 2.22 -16.03
C GLN A 345 -7.20 3.36 -16.84
N LEU A 346 -6.58 3.75 -17.95
CA LEU A 346 -7.13 4.76 -18.87
C LEU A 346 -8.42 4.25 -19.52
N ALA A 347 -8.43 3.03 -20.04
CA ALA A 347 -9.63 2.41 -20.59
C ALA A 347 -10.77 2.31 -19.56
N TYR A 348 -10.45 1.91 -18.33
CA TYR A 348 -11.42 1.88 -17.23
C TYR A 348 -12.02 3.26 -16.95
N ASN A 349 -11.21 4.32 -16.97
CA ASN A 349 -11.69 5.68 -16.77
C ASN A 349 -12.66 6.11 -17.88
N GLU A 350 -12.33 5.84 -19.15
CA GLU A 350 -13.19 6.14 -20.29
C GLU A 350 -14.53 5.40 -20.23
N ILE A 351 -14.49 4.09 -19.95
CA ILE A 351 -15.72 3.29 -19.79
C ILE A 351 -16.60 3.86 -18.69
N LYS A 352 -16.00 4.23 -17.54
CA LYS A 352 -16.72 4.81 -16.42
C LYS A 352 -17.38 6.14 -16.78
N ILE A 353 -16.70 6.99 -17.56
CA ILE A 353 -17.28 8.25 -18.05
C ILE A 353 -18.50 7.96 -18.92
N VAL A 354 -18.37 7.07 -19.91
CA VAL A 354 -19.47 6.70 -20.82
C VAL A 354 -20.67 6.15 -20.06
N LEU A 355 -20.46 5.23 -19.11
CA LEU A 355 -21.54 4.66 -18.28
C LEU A 355 -22.23 5.73 -17.42
N SER A 356 -21.47 6.65 -16.83
CA SER A 356 -22.03 7.73 -16.02
C SER A 356 -22.87 8.71 -16.85
N GLN A 357 -22.46 9.01 -18.08
CA GLN A 357 -23.20 9.86 -19.00
C GLN A 357 -24.51 9.19 -19.43
N LYS A 358 -24.47 7.88 -19.77
CA LYS A 358 -25.68 7.10 -20.09
C LYS A 358 -26.69 7.11 -18.94
N SER A 359 -26.25 6.81 -17.71
CA SER A 359 -27.12 6.83 -16.52
C SER A 359 -27.75 8.21 -16.27
N LYS A 360 -26.98 9.29 -16.48
CA LYS A 360 -27.50 10.67 -16.35
C LYS A 360 -28.57 10.96 -17.41
N VAL A 361 -28.35 10.58 -18.67
CA VAL A 361 -29.33 10.75 -19.76
C VAL A 361 -30.61 9.96 -19.47
N GLU A 362 -30.49 8.73 -18.98
CA GLU A 362 -31.63 7.88 -18.63
C GLU A 362 -32.44 8.44 -17.45
N SER A 363 -31.77 8.94 -16.40
CA SER A 363 -32.44 9.62 -15.29
C SER A 363 -33.21 10.88 -15.74
N LEU A 364 -32.66 11.64 -16.69
CA LEU A 364 -33.30 12.84 -17.24
C LEU A 364 -34.46 12.50 -18.18
N ARG A 365 -34.43 11.34 -18.86
CA ARG A 365 -35.57 10.83 -19.64
C ARG A 365 -36.72 10.39 -18.73
N ASN A 366 -36.42 9.67 -17.64
CA ASN A 366 -37.43 9.21 -16.68
C ASN A 366 -38.08 10.36 -15.89
N LEU A 367 -37.38 11.49 -15.72
CA LEU A 367 -37.95 12.72 -15.16
C LEU A 367 -38.82 13.52 -16.16
N LYS A 368 -38.72 13.23 -17.46
CA LYS A 368 -39.44 13.93 -18.54
C LYS A 368 -40.59 13.12 -19.14
N SER A 369 -40.88 11.91 -18.65
CA SER A 369 -42.14 11.21 -18.92
C SER A 369 -43.15 11.54 -17.81
N PRO A 370 -44.09 12.48 -18.01
CA PRO A 370 -45.24 12.56 -17.13
C PRO A 370 -46.11 11.32 -17.39
N ILE A 371 -46.67 10.78 -16.30
CA ILE A 371 -47.89 9.96 -16.37
C ILE A 371 -49.01 10.83 -16.96
#